data_AF-A0A7W9TVL7-F1
#
_entry.id   AF-A0A7W9TVL7-F1
#
_cell.length_a   1.000
_cell.length_b   1.000
_cell.length_c   1.000
_cell.angle_alpha   90.00
_cell.angle_beta   90.00
_cell.angle_gamma   90.00
#
_symmetry.space_group_name_H-M   'P 1'
#
loop_
_entity.id
_entity.type
_entity.pdbx_description
1 polymer ?
#
loop_
_entity_poly.entity_id
_entity_poly.type
_entity_poly.pdbx_seq_one_letter_code
_entity_poly.pdbx_strand_id
1 'polypeptide(L)'
;MEVPDTHFPVQELLRRLAADTRSSSEIARLSGVSQPTVSRLRLSNGRRLRRSASFNKLCSFYGMKAAARPAAAYNELLRNAIVDAWDGSEEHGRALLVVIRGLKELRERAG
;
A
#
# COMPACT_ATOMS: atom_id res chain seq x y z
N MET A 1 -6.52 -21.05 -2.40
CA MET A 1 -5.51 -19.95 -2.33
C MET A 1 -6.24 -18.77 -1.74
N GLU A 2 -6.08 -18.53 -0.43
CA GLU A 2 -6.78 -17.46 0.27
C GLU A 2 -6.27 -16.10 -0.22
N VAL A 3 -7.19 -15.21 -0.60
CA VAL A 3 -6.89 -13.83 -0.94
C VAL A 3 -6.36 -13.16 0.33
N PRO A 4 -5.14 -12.59 0.36
CA PRO A 4 -4.66 -11.90 1.55
C PRO A 4 -5.61 -10.76 1.86
N ASP A 5 -6.25 -10.83 3.03
CA ASP A 5 -7.23 -9.85 3.46
C ASP A 5 -6.58 -8.45 3.50
N THR A 6 -6.90 -7.62 2.51
CA THR A 6 -6.29 -6.28 2.29
C THR A 6 -6.94 -5.19 3.15
N HIS A 7 -7.45 -5.57 4.32
CA HIS A 7 -8.08 -4.65 5.24
C HIS A 7 -7.04 -4.01 6.16
N PHE A 8 -6.48 -2.88 5.70
CA PHE A 8 -5.79 -1.95 6.60
C PHE A 8 -6.83 -1.34 7.56
N PRO A 9 -6.84 -1.67 8.87
CA PRO A 9 -7.87 -1.19 9.76
C PRO A 9 -7.52 0.25 10.10
N VAL A 10 -8.29 1.20 9.56
CA VAL A 10 -8.30 2.61 10.01
C VAL A 10 -8.38 2.68 11.54
N GLN A 11 -9.09 1.72 12.14
CA GLN A 11 -9.21 1.53 13.58
C GLN A 11 -7.87 1.28 14.27
N GLU A 12 -6.95 0.51 13.67
CA GLU A 12 -5.63 0.25 14.25
C GLU A 12 -4.75 1.50 14.26
N LEU A 13 -4.81 2.31 13.19
CA LEU A 13 -4.11 3.61 13.18
C LEU A 13 -4.65 4.52 14.29
N LEU A 14 -5.97 4.61 14.41
CA LEU A 14 -6.61 5.46 15.41
C LEU A 14 -6.33 4.97 16.84
N ARG A 15 -6.28 3.65 17.05
CA ARG A 15 -5.88 3.04 18.32
C ARG A 15 -4.44 3.40 18.69
N ARG A 16 -3.48 3.25 17.75
CA ARG A 16 -2.08 3.64 17.98
C ARG A 16 -1.93 5.13 18.23
N LEU A 17 -2.64 5.96 17.46
CA LEU A 17 -2.61 7.41 17.60
C LEU A 17 -3.21 7.89 18.93
N ALA A 18 -4.27 7.24 19.42
CA ALA A 18 -4.88 7.55 20.71
C ALA A 18 -4.01 7.11 21.89
N ALA A 19 -3.36 5.94 21.77
CA ALA A 19 -2.47 5.38 22.78
C ALA A 19 -1.07 6.06 22.83
N ASP A 20 -0.72 6.87 21.84
CA ASP A 20 0.56 7.57 21.80
C ASP A 20 0.64 8.63 22.90
N THR A 21 1.62 8.50 23.79
CA THR A 21 1.82 9.39 24.92
C THR A 21 2.38 10.76 24.51
N ARG A 22 2.94 10.87 23.29
CA ARG A 22 3.46 12.13 22.78
C ARG A 22 2.35 13.14 22.54
N SER A 23 2.71 14.41 22.62
CA SER A 23 1.79 15.51 22.31
C SER A 23 1.45 15.54 20.81
N SER A 24 0.31 16.13 20.45
CA SER A 24 -0.08 16.26 19.04
C SER A 24 0.91 17.09 18.23
N SER A 25 1.60 18.06 18.85
CA SER A 25 2.64 18.87 18.20
C SER A 25 3.91 18.07 17.95
N GLU A 26 4.28 17.19 18.88
CA GLU A 26 5.43 16.31 18.74
C GLU A 26 5.19 15.23 17.67
N ILE A 27 4.03 14.58 17.68
CA ILE A 27 3.63 13.63 16.63
C ILE A 27 3.62 14.32 15.26
N ALA A 28 3.11 15.55 15.18
CA ALA A 28 3.09 16.33 13.95
C ALA A 28 4.51 16.57 13.40
N ARG A 29 5.43 16.99 14.27
CA ARG A 29 6.83 17.23 13.92
C ARG A 29 7.52 15.96 13.40
N LEU A 30 7.30 14.83 14.06
CA LEU A 30 7.96 13.57 13.70
C LEU A 30 7.34 12.88 12.48
N SER A 31 6.01 12.97 12.30
CA SER A 31 5.30 12.33 11.19
C SER A 31 5.22 13.21 9.92
N GLY A 32 5.53 14.49 10.02
CA GLY A 32 5.41 15.44 8.91
C GLY A 32 3.95 15.72 8.51
N VAL A 33 3.01 15.57 9.45
CA VAL A 33 1.59 15.90 9.34
C VAL A 33 1.30 17.12 10.21
N SER A 34 0.37 17.99 9.82
CA SER A 34 0.05 19.18 10.61
C SER A 34 -0.58 18.81 11.97
N GLN A 35 -0.22 19.55 13.02
CA GLN A 35 -0.77 19.37 14.37
C GLN A 35 -2.32 19.42 14.40
N PRO A 36 -3.01 20.34 13.70
CA PRO A 36 -4.48 20.35 13.68
C PRO A 36 -5.07 19.08 13.06
N THR A 37 -4.36 18.43 12.13
CA THR A 37 -4.78 17.14 11.58
C THR A 37 -4.57 16.04 12.61
N VAL A 38 -3.41 15.96 13.26
CA VAL A 38 -3.14 14.98 14.33
C VAL A 38 -4.17 15.08 15.45
N SER A 39 -4.45 16.30 15.92
CA SER A 39 -5.43 16.56 16.98
C SER A 39 -6.83 16.08 16.60
N ARG A 40 -7.32 16.47 15.41
CA ARG A 40 -8.63 16.04 14.91
C ARG A 40 -8.74 14.52 14.78
N LEU A 41 -7.68 13.86 14.31
CA LEU A 41 -7.65 12.40 14.16
C LEU A 41 -7.66 11.68 15.51
N ARG A 42 -6.93 12.20 16.49
CA ARG A 42 -6.89 11.64 17.85
C ARG A 42 -8.25 11.73 18.55
N LEU A 43 -9.03 12.78 18.25
CA LEU A 43 -10.36 13.00 18.80
C LEU A 43 -11.50 12.38 17.96
N SER A 44 -11.21 11.79 16.79
CA SER A 44 -12.26 11.38 15.84
C SER A 44 -13.02 10.10 16.24
N ASN A 45 -12.61 9.41 17.31
CA ASN A 45 -13.26 8.21 17.86
C ASN A 45 -13.66 7.17 16.78
N GLY A 46 -12.81 6.95 15.77
CA GLY A 46 -13.10 5.92 14.76
C GLY A 46 -14.06 6.34 13.65
N ARG A 47 -14.56 7.60 13.62
CA ARG A 47 -15.45 8.05 12.55
C ARG A 47 -14.72 8.05 11.21
N ARG A 48 -15.40 7.47 10.19
CA ARG A 48 -14.92 7.15 8.83
C ARG A 48 -13.79 8.07 8.37
N LEU A 49 -12.56 7.58 8.47
CA LEU A 49 -11.40 8.27 7.94
C LEU A 49 -11.18 7.91 6.47
N ARG A 50 -11.14 8.93 5.60
CA ARG A 50 -10.75 8.72 4.21
C ARG A 50 -9.22 8.59 4.13
N ARG A 51 -8.75 7.61 3.34
CA ARG A 51 -7.32 7.49 2.99
C ARG A 51 -6.86 8.81 2.35
N SER A 52 -5.84 9.42 2.94
CA SER A 52 -5.26 10.70 2.54
C SER A 52 -3.74 10.66 2.67
N ALA A 53 -3.03 11.65 2.13
CA ALA A 53 -1.58 11.75 2.30
C ALA A 53 -1.18 11.79 3.78
N SER A 54 -1.91 12.53 4.61
CA SER A 54 -1.69 12.59 6.06
C SER A 54 -1.93 11.25 6.75
N PHE A 55 -2.96 10.52 6.32
CA PHE A 55 -3.21 9.16 6.81
C PHE A 55 -2.03 8.23 6.49
N ASN A 56 -1.54 8.23 5.25
CA ASN A 56 -0.42 7.38 4.85
C ASN A 56 0.87 7.73 5.62
N LYS A 57 1.15 9.01 5.81
CA LYS A 57 2.30 9.47 6.62
C LYS A 57 2.23 8.96 8.06
N LEU A 58 1.05 9.04 8.69
CA LEU A 58 0.85 8.51 10.04
C LEU A 58 0.96 6.98 10.08
N CYS A 59 0.46 6.27 9.07
CA CYS A 59 0.64 4.82 8.95
C CYS A 59 2.13 4.46 8.92
N SER A 60 2.90 5.09 8.02
CA SER A 60 4.36 4.88 7.93
C SER A 60 5.07 5.23 9.23
N PHE A 61 4.70 6.35 9.88
CA PHE A 61 5.25 6.78 11.16
C PHE A 61 5.06 5.73 12.27
N TYR A 62 3.92 5.05 12.30
CA TYR A 62 3.64 3.97 13.26
C TYR A 62 4.12 2.59 12.79
N GLY A 63 4.94 2.51 11.73
CA GLY A 63 5.41 1.25 11.16
C GLY A 63 4.29 0.39 10.58
N MET A 64 3.12 0.96 10.35
CA MET A 64 2.04 0.29 9.66
C MET A 64 2.36 0.35 8.17
N LYS A 65 2.54 -0.83 7.54
CA LYS A 65 2.63 -0.90 6.08
C LYS A 65 1.30 -0.40 5.52
N ALA A 66 1.25 0.88 5.13
CA ALA A 66 0.16 1.39 4.31
C ALA A 66 0.07 0.41 3.14
N ALA A 67 -1.06 -0.30 3.02
CA ALA A 67 -1.22 -1.32 2.00
C ALA A 67 -0.66 -0.75 0.70
N ALA A 68 0.41 -1.36 0.20
CA ALA A 68 0.95 -0.99 -1.09
C ALA A 68 -0.27 -0.91 -2.01
N ARG A 69 -0.39 0.16 -2.81
CA ARG A 69 -1.49 0.27 -3.79
C ARG A 69 -1.70 -1.12 -4.38
N PRO A 70 -2.93 -1.65 -4.52
CA PRO A 70 -3.14 -3.03 -5.00
C PRO A 70 -2.23 -3.37 -6.19
N ALA A 71 -2.01 -2.41 -7.08
CA ALA A 71 -1.01 -2.46 -8.16
C ALA A 71 0.43 -2.76 -7.72
N ALA A 72 0.99 -2.10 -6.69
CA ALA A 72 2.35 -2.33 -6.23
C ALA A 72 2.54 -3.74 -5.60
N ALA A 73 1.60 -4.20 -4.77
CA ALA A 73 1.65 -5.57 -4.26
C ALA A 73 1.47 -6.61 -5.38
N TYR A 74 0.58 -6.32 -6.34
CA TYR A 74 0.38 -7.18 -7.51
C TYR A 74 1.59 -7.17 -8.45
N ASN A 75 2.29 -6.04 -8.58
CA ASN A 75 3.54 -5.95 -9.34
C ASN A 75 4.64 -6.82 -8.72
N GLU A 76 4.74 -6.84 -7.39
CA GLU A 76 5.68 -7.73 -6.69
C GLU A 76 5.33 -9.20 -6.91
N LEU A 77 4.05 -9.57 -6.79
CA LEU A 77 3.59 -10.93 -7.08
C LEU A 77 3.87 -11.35 -8.53
N LEU A 78 3.58 -10.48 -9.50
CA LEU A 78 3.85 -10.73 -10.91
C LEU A 78 5.35 -10.89 -11.17
N ARG A 79 6.17 -10.01 -10.58
CA ARG A 79 7.63 -10.08 -10.72
C ARG A 79 8.16 -11.40 -10.14
N ASN A 80 7.70 -11.79 -8.95
CA ASN A 80 8.13 -13.02 -8.32
C ASN A 80 7.70 -14.24 -9.15
N ALA A 81 6.47 -14.26 -9.65
CA ALA A 81 6.00 -15.34 -10.53
C ALA A 81 6.84 -15.48 -11.81
N ILE A 82 7.29 -14.35 -12.40
CA ILE A 82 8.19 -14.38 -13.56
C ILE A 82 9.56 -14.94 -13.17
N VAL A 83 10.12 -14.52 -12.03
CA VAL A 83 11.41 -15.02 -11.54
C VAL A 83 11.34 -16.51 -11.22
N ASP A 84 10.26 -16.97 -10.59
CA ASP A 84 10.05 -18.37 -10.24
C ASP A 84 9.88 -19.27 -11.47
N ALA A 85 9.23 -18.77 -12.52
CA ALA A 85 9.05 -19.48 -13.78
C ALA A 85 10.29 -19.42 -14.71
N TRP A 86 11.25 -18.53 -14.42
CA TRP A 86 12.42 -18.32 -15.27
C TRP A 86 13.51 -19.37 -14.99
N ASP A 87 13.75 -20.25 -15.95
CA ASP A 87 14.78 -21.30 -15.86
C ASP A 87 16.12 -20.91 -16.53
N GLY A 88 16.19 -19.71 -17.13
CA GLY A 88 17.38 -19.23 -17.86
C GLY A 88 17.46 -19.66 -19.32
N SER A 89 16.51 -20.47 -19.83
CA SER A 89 16.54 -20.98 -21.19
C SER A 89 16.05 -19.96 -22.22
N GLU A 90 16.54 -20.09 -23.45
CA GLU A 90 16.09 -19.27 -24.58
C GLU A 90 14.62 -19.54 -24.94
N GLU A 91 14.15 -20.79 -24.71
CA GLU A 91 12.78 -21.23 -24.97
C GLU A 91 11.79 -20.55 -24.02
N HIS A 92 12.07 -20.52 -22.71
CA HIS A 92 11.27 -19.72 -21.78
C HIS A 92 11.36 -18.23 -22.08
N GLY A 93 12.51 -17.74 -22.56
CA GLY A 93 12.69 -16.34 -22.98
C GLY A 93 11.71 -15.96 -24.08
N ARG A 94 11.62 -16.80 -25.10
CA ARG A 94 10.67 -16.64 -26.21
C ARG A 94 9.22 -16.72 -25.72
N ALA A 95 8.89 -17.66 -24.85
CA ALA A 95 7.53 -17.82 -24.32
C ALA A 95 7.06 -16.58 -23.53
N LEU A 96 7.89 -16.06 -22.62
CA LEU A 96 7.58 -14.85 -21.86
C LEU A 96 7.40 -13.62 -22.77
N LEU A 97 8.26 -13.50 -23.80
CA LEU A 97 8.15 -12.41 -24.78
C LEU A 97 6.82 -12.45 -25.56
N VAL A 98 6.34 -13.64 -25.94
CA VAL A 98 5.03 -13.80 -26.61
C VAL A 98 3.91 -13.34 -25.70
N VAL A 99 3.90 -13.75 -24.43
CA VAL A 99 2.87 -13.34 -23.46
C VAL A 99 2.85 -11.82 -23.28
N ILE A 100 4.01 -11.19 -23.07
CA ILE A 100 4.11 -9.74 -22.87
C ILE A 100 3.63 -8.95 -24.10
N ARG A 101 3.98 -9.41 -25.31
CA ARG A 101 3.50 -8.80 -26.56
C ARG A 101 1.98 -8.94 -26.72
N GLY A 102 1.44 -10.12 -26.44
CA GLY A 102 -0.01 -10.36 -26.47
C GLY A 102 -0.79 -9.46 -25.50
N LEU A 103 -0.25 -9.23 -24.30
CA LEU A 103 -0.85 -8.29 -23.33
C LEU A 103 -0.86 -6.84 -23.85
N LYS A 104 0.21 -6.43 -24.56
CA LYS A 104 0.29 -5.08 -25.16
C LYS A 104 -0.78 -4.89 -26.24
N GLU A 105 -0.96 -5.88 -27.12
CA GLU A 105 -1.97 -5.85 -28.18
C GLU A 105 -3.40 -5.82 -27.62
N LEU A 106 -3.67 -6.58 -26.55
CA LEU A 106 -4.96 -6.59 -25.86
C LEU A 106 -5.33 -5.21 -25.30
N ARG A 107 -4.36 -4.50 -24.73
CA ARG A 107 -4.54 -3.12 -24.25
C ARG A 107 -4.85 -2.15 -25.40
N GLU A 108 -4.17 -2.29 -26.53
CA GLU A 108 -4.34 -1.41 -27.70
C GLU A 108 -5.68 -1.63 -28.41
N ARG A 109 -6.27 -2.83 -28.31
CA ARG A 109 -7.61 -3.13 -28.83
C ARG A 109 -8.75 -2.71 -27.90
N ALA A 110 -8.46 -2.50 -26.62
CA ALA A 110 -9.44 -2.17 -25.58
C ALA A 110 -9.54 -0.66 -25.29
N GLY A 111 -8.68 0.16 -25.91
CA GLY A 111 -8.73 1.64 -25.85
C GLY A 111 -9.26 2.23 -27.15
#